data_AF-A0A937XA92-F1
#
_entry.id   AF-A0A937XA92-F1
#
_cell.length_a   1.000
_cell.length_b   1.000
_cell.length_c   1.000
_cell.angle_alpha   90.00
_cell.angle_beta   90.00
_cell.angle_gamma   90.00
#
_symmetry.space_group_name_H-M   'P 1'
#
loop_
_entity.id
_entity.type
_entity.pdbx_description
1 polymer ?
#
loop_
_entity_poly.entity_id
_entity_poly.type
_entity_poly.pdbx_seq_one_letter_code
_entity_poly.pdbx_strand_id
1 'polypeptide(L)'
;MQADRDDLAWAELLDQIRRGERSELERLALAFEWITDRQLAQGRLELERLRAIPDEPARLKEQIKLSTIEHCRAIFRRCRRLAAEGG
;
A
#
# COMPACT_ATOMS: atom_id res chain seq x y z
N MET A 1 14.26 12.23 13.08
CA MET A 1 13.48 12.30 14.34
C MET A 1 11.97 12.08 14.17
N GLN A 2 11.27 12.69 13.19
CA GLN A 2 9.86 12.31 12.90
C GLN A 2 9.75 11.04 12.05
N ALA A 3 10.62 10.88 11.03
CA ALA A 3 10.68 9.67 10.19
C ALA A 3 10.95 8.39 11.01
N ASP A 4 11.84 8.46 12.00
CA ASP A 4 12.14 7.33 12.90
C ASP A 4 10.95 6.90 13.76
N ARG A 5 10.08 7.83 14.16
CA ARG A 5 8.88 7.52 14.97
C ARG A 5 7.79 6.87 14.14
N ASP A 6 7.63 7.36 12.90
CA ASP A 6 6.75 6.73 11.94
C ASP A 6 7.22 5.29 11.70
N ASP A 7 8.50 5.09 11.34
CA ASP A 7 9.09 3.79 11.00
C ASP A 7 8.98 2.74 12.14
N LEU A 8 9.12 3.17 13.40
CA LEU A 8 8.86 2.31 14.56
C LEU A 8 7.39 1.91 14.68
N ALA A 9 6.46 2.83 14.44
CA ALA A 9 5.03 2.52 14.41
C ALA A 9 4.67 1.57 13.25
N TRP A 10 5.43 1.56 12.14
CA TRP A 10 5.22 0.60 11.04
C TRP A 10 5.54 -0.83 11.44
N ALA A 11 6.70 -1.02 12.06
CA ALA A 11 7.13 -2.33 12.52
C ALA A 11 6.15 -2.90 13.56
N GLU A 12 5.67 -2.05 14.48
CA GLU A 12 4.71 -2.45 15.50
C GLU A 12 3.36 -2.88 14.92
N LEU A 13 2.80 -2.14 13.95
CA LEU A 13 1.52 -2.53 13.35
C LEU A 13 1.64 -3.81 12.53
N LEU A 14 2.70 -3.97 11.74
CA LEU A 14 2.94 -5.19 10.99
C LEU A 14 3.14 -6.39 11.92
N ASP A 15 3.80 -6.18 13.07
CA ASP A 15 3.95 -7.21 14.09
C ASP A 15 2.61 -7.54 14.78
N GLN A 16 1.74 -6.56 15.02
CA GLN A 16 0.38 -6.79 15.50
C GLN A 16 -0.45 -7.60 14.49
N ILE A 17 -0.39 -7.25 13.20
CA ILE A 17 -1.07 -8.01 12.13
C ILE A 17 -0.53 -9.44 12.11
N ARG A 18 0.79 -9.63 12.18
CA ARG A 18 1.45 -10.94 12.17
C ARG A 18 1.07 -11.80 13.37
N ARG A 19 0.93 -11.22 14.56
CA ARG A 19 0.60 -11.93 15.81
C ARG A 19 -0.89 -12.14 16.03
N GLY A 20 -1.76 -11.51 15.23
CA GLY A 20 -3.20 -11.63 15.36
C GLY A 20 -3.71 -13.06 15.12
N GLU A 21 -4.93 -13.33 15.63
CA GLU A 21 -5.61 -14.63 15.58
C GLU A 21 -6.22 -14.98 14.21
N ARG A 22 -6.15 -14.05 13.25
CA ARG A 22 -6.69 -14.25 11.90
C ARG A 22 -5.89 -15.32 11.16
N SER A 23 -6.50 -15.92 10.14
CA SER A 23 -5.81 -16.86 9.26
C SER A 23 -4.59 -16.21 8.59
N GLU A 24 -3.62 -17.02 8.16
CA GLU A 24 -2.43 -16.52 7.48
C GLU A 24 -2.77 -15.67 6.25
N LEU A 25 -3.74 -16.12 5.44
CA LEU A 25 -4.20 -15.40 4.27
C LEU A 25 -4.82 -14.05 4.62
N GLU A 26 -5.61 -13.97 5.69
CA GLU A 26 -6.20 -12.72 6.16
C GLU A 26 -5.13 -11.76 6.69
N ARG A 27 -4.14 -12.25 7.44
CA ARG A 27 -3.01 -11.44 7.92
C ARG A 27 -2.20 -10.88 6.76
N LEU A 28 -1.89 -11.70 5.77
CA LEU A 28 -1.20 -11.27 4.55
C LEU A 28 -2.01 -10.19 3.81
N ALA A 29 -3.32 -10.41 3.67
CA ALA A 29 -4.19 -9.46 3.01
C ALA A 29 -4.23 -8.11 3.74
N LEU A 30 -4.29 -8.12 5.07
CA LEU A 30 -4.27 -6.88 5.87
C LEU A 30 -2.95 -6.14 5.74
N ALA A 31 -1.84 -6.86 5.84
CA ALA A 31 -0.51 -6.27 5.66
C ALA A 31 -0.38 -5.64 4.28
N PHE A 32 -0.81 -6.35 3.23
CA PHE A 32 -0.77 -5.85 1.86
C PHE A 32 -1.64 -4.60 1.64
N GLU A 33 -2.90 -4.63 2.10
CA GLU A 33 -3.80 -3.47 1.99
C GLU A 33 -3.22 -2.25 2.71
N TRP A 34 -2.71 -2.45 3.91
CA TRP A 34 -2.18 -1.35 4.70
C TRP A 34 -0.88 -0.75 4.13
N ILE A 35 0.06 -1.60 3.69
CA ILE A 35 1.29 -1.14 3.01
C ILE A 35 0.92 -0.33 1.77
N THR A 36 0.00 -0.86 0.95
CA THR A 36 -0.39 -0.20 -0.30
C THR A 36 -1.21 1.07 -0.07
N ASP A 37 -2.03 1.15 0.99
CA ASP A 37 -2.69 2.39 1.39
C ASP A 37 -1.70 3.52 1.71
N ARG A 38 -0.63 3.22 2.46
CA ARG A 38 0.42 4.24 2.74
C ARG A 38 1.12 4.68 1.47
N GLN A 39 1.50 3.73 0.61
CA GLN A 39 2.19 4.05 -0.64
C GLN A 39 1.33 4.94 -1.54
N LEU A 40 0.02 4.68 -1.61
CA LEU A 40 -0.91 5.54 -2.35
C LEU A 40 -1.08 6.91 -1.70
N ALA A 41 -1.21 6.98 -0.37
CA ALA A 41 -1.30 8.25 0.34
C ALA A 41 -0.04 9.11 0.12
N GLN A 42 1.14 8.53 0.28
CA GLN A 42 2.42 9.20 0.04
C GLN A 42 2.57 9.63 -1.43
N GLY A 43 2.25 8.75 -2.38
CA GLY A 43 2.36 9.07 -3.79
C GLY A 43 1.38 10.15 -4.25
N ARG A 44 0.18 10.25 -3.65
CA ARG A 44 -0.76 11.35 -3.92
C ARG A 44 -0.21 12.69 -3.45
N LEU A 45 0.37 12.75 -2.25
CA LEU A 45 1.05 13.96 -1.76
C LEU A 45 2.23 14.34 -2.65
N GLU A 46 3.00 13.38 -3.10
CA GLU A 46 4.13 13.63 -4.00
C GLU A 46 3.66 14.13 -5.37
N LEU A 47 2.59 13.56 -5.91
CA LEU A 47 1.99 14.02 -7.16
C LEU A 47 1.46 15.45 -7.04
N GLU A 48 0.86 15.82 -5.90
CA GLU A 48 0.45 17.20 -5.62
C GLU A 48 1.64 18.17 -5.62
N ARG A 49 2.76 17.77 -5.01
CA ARG A 49 4.01 18.57 -5.04
C ARG A 49 4.56 18.73 -6.46
N LEU A 50 4.59 17.63 -7.23
CA LEU A 50 5.08 17.62 -8.60
C LEU A 50 4.19 18.43 -9.56
N ARG A 51 2.93 18.73 -9.21
CA ARG A 51 2.10 19.67 -9.99
C ARG A 51 2.57 21.11 -9.90
N ALA A 52 3.32 21.48 -8.86
CA ALA A 52 3.82 22.85 -8.67
C ALA A 52 5.16 23.12 -9.39
N ILE A 53 5.77 22.09 -9.99
CA ILE A 53 7.11 22.16 -10.60
C ILE A 53 7.01 21.67 -12.06
N PRO A 54 7.71 22.29 -13.03
CA PRO A 54 7.72 21.84 -14.42
C PRO A 54 8.63 20.62 -14.64
N ASP A 55 8.36 19.51 -13.94
CA ASP A 55 9.04 18.21 -14.12
C ASP A 55 8.03 17.14 -14.56
N GLU A 56 7.77 17.11 -15.87
CA GLU A 56 6.84 16.15 -16.48
C GLU A 56 7.27 14.68 -16.32
N PRO A 57 8.55 14.32 -16.53
CA PRO A 57 9.00 12.94 -16.33
C PRO A 57 8.78 12.44 -14.91
N ALA A 58 9.09 13.24 -13.89
CA ALA A 58 8.86 12.86 -12.49
C ALA A 58 7.36 12.68 -12.20
N ARG A 59 6.52 13.59 -12.70
CA ARG A 59 5.06 13.51 -12.55
C ARG A 59 4.49 12.25 -13.18
N LEU A 60 4.89 11.93 -14.41
CA LEU A 60 4.45 10.72 -15.10
C LEU A 60 4.87 9.45 -14.35
N LYS A 61 6.12 9.42 -13.85
CA LYS A 61 6.63 8.30 -13.06
C LYS A 61 5.78 8.04 -11.81
N GLU A 62 5.41 9.09 -11.07
CA GLU A 62 4.58 8.94 -9.86
C GLU A 62 3.15 8.50 -10.21
N GLN A 63 2.56 9.00 -11.31
CA GLN A 63 1.26 8.53 -11.80
C GLN A 63 1.27 7.05 -12.16
N ILE A 64 2.29 6.58 -12.88
CA ILE A 64 2.45 5.17 -13.23
C ILE A 64 2.54 4.32 -11.97
N LYS A 65 3.38 4.73 -10.99
CA LYS A 65 3.52 4.03 -9.71
C LYS A 65 2.19 3.90 -8.96
N LEU A 66 1.44 4.99 -8.84
CA LEU A 66 0.11 4.97 -8.20
C LEU A 66 -0.85 4.01 -8.92
N SER A 67 -0.93 4.10 -10.25
CA SER A 67 -1.79 3.23 -11.05
C SER A 67 -1.39 1.76 -10.94
N THR A 68 -0.09 1.45 -10.94
CA THR A 68 0.41 0.09 -10.73
C THR A 68 -0.02 -0.47 -9.38
N ILE A 69 0.12 0.30 -8.31
CA ILE A 69 -0.29 -0.15 -6.96
C ILE A 69 -1.81 -0.40 -6.92
N GLU A 70 -2.63 0.49 -7.49
CA GLU A 70 -4.08 0.31 -7.56
C GLU A 70 -4.46 -0.94 -8.37
N HIS A 71 -3.79 -1.17 -9.49
CA HIS A 71 -3.99 -2.36 -10.31
C HIS A 71 -3.63 -3.65 -9.56
N CYS A 72 -2.47 -3.68 -8.90
CA CYS A 72 -2.06 -4.81 -8.06
C CYS A 72 -3.07 -5.10 -6.94
N ARG A 73 -3.63 -4.07 -6.29
CA ARG A 73 -4.70 -4.25 -5.29
C ARG A 73 -5.95 -4.87 -5.89
N ALA A 74 -6.35 -4.42 -7.09
CA ALA A 74 -7.51 -4.99 -7.77
C ALA A 74 -7.31 -6.48 -8.08
N ILE A 75 -6.14 -6.87 -8.60
CA ILE A 75 -5.78 -8.27 -8.85
C ILE A 75 -5.82 -9.08 -7.56
N PHE A 76 -5.14 -8.60 -6.51
CA PHE A 76 -5.04 -9.30 -5.24
C PHE A 76 -6.42 -9.56 -4.62
N ARG A 77 -7.29 -8.55 -4.60
CA ARG A 77 -8.69 -8.68 -4.11
C ARG A 77 -9.49 -9.69 -4.91
N ARG A 78 -9.33 -9.69 -6.24
CA ARG A 78 -9.99 -10.66 -7.12
C ARG A 78 -9.53 -12.09 -6.82
N CYS A 79 -8.22 -12.31 -6.71
CA CYS A 79 -7.67 -13.62 -6.36
C CYS A 79 -8.15 -14.09 -4.98
N ARG A 80 -8.17 -13.21 -3.98
CA ARG A 80 -8.66 -13.53 -2.64
C ARG A 80 -10.14 -13.92 -2.64
N ARG A 81 -10.98 -13.22 -3.41
CA ARG A 81 -12.39 -13.56 -3.55
C ARG A 81 -12.57 -14.95 -4.17
N LEU A 82 -11.86 -15.23 -5.25
CA LEU A 82 -11.90 -16.55 -5.91
C LEU A 82 -11.45 -17.68 -4.97
N ALA A 83 -10.42 -17.44 -4.14
CA ALA A 83 -9.96 -18.40 -3.16
C ALA A 83 -11.00 -18.66 -2.04
N ALA A 84 -11.82 -17.67 -1.70
CA ALA A 84 -12.89 -17.82 -0.71
C ALA A 84 -14.15 -18.51 -1.26
N GLU A 85 -14.41 -18.40 -2.58
CA GLU A 85 -15.55 -19.01 -3.26
C GLU A 85 -15.30 -20.47 -3.69
N GLY A 86 -14.04 -20.88 -3.80
CA GLY A 86 -13.62 -22.22 -4.26
C GLY A 86 -13.19 -23.18 -3.15
N GLY A 87 -13.54 -22.90 -1.89
CA GLY A 87 -13.24 -23.72 -0.71
C GLY A 87 -14.47 -24.43 -0.15
#